data_AF-A0A661AA97-F1
#
_entry.id   AF-A0A661AA97-F1
#
_cell.length_a   1.000
_cell.length_b   1.000
_cell.length_c   1.000
_cell.angle_alpha   90.00
_cell.angle_beta   90.00
_cell.angle_gamma   90.00
#
_symmetry.space_group_name_H-M   'P 1'
#
loop_
_entity.id
_entity.type
_entity.pdbx_description
1 polymer ?
#
loop_
_entity_poly.entity_id
_entity_poly.type
_entity_poly.pdbx_seq_one_letter_code
_entity_poly.pdbx_strand_id
1 'polypeptide(L)'
;MSKIWIKLWVDKWLEGSIRLQPPLVRAIFIDILCLASKGDGKVAVAGVGLTDEQIAEVVGVDVDTVKEAINILIESGRLVRLKSGILKVKNWSKYQVQGKEQKKDNGVWYDKKAGKLVVSTEVKKQLMERFNLTEGELEFLIQDAELYLLSINGGSYKDYRRFLVNNIKLRRWRLKKMRSSRKVEREQKFNEGKKL
;
A
#
# COMPACT_ATOMS: atom_id res chain seq x y z
N MET A 1 -22.84 -11.02 19.43
CA MET A 1 -21.49 -10.38 19.46
C MET A 1 -20.77 -10.72 18.17
N SER A 2 -20.23 -9.73 17.45
CA SER A 2 -19.39 -10.01 16.28
C SER A 2 -18.09 -10.69 16.72
N LYS A 3 -17.61 -11.66 15.95
CA LYS A 3 -16.31 -12.30 16.23
C LYS A 3 -15.21 -11.29 15.89
N ILE A 4 -14.45 -10.84 16.89
CA ILE A 4 -13.30 -9.95 16.70
C ILE A 4 -12.09 -10.81 16.35
N TRP A 5 -11.51 -10.59 15.18
CA TRP A 5 -10.33 -11.32 14.68
C TRP A 5 -9.16 -10.37 14.46
N ILE A 6 -7.96 -10.84 14.80
CA ILE A 6 -6.71 -10.14 14.53
C ILE A 6 -5.91 -10.99 13.54
N LYS A 7 -5.45 -10.36 12.47
CA LYS A 7 -4.61 -11.00 11.47
C LYS A 7 -3.15 -10.92 11.92
N LEU A 8 -2.50 -12.09 12.03
CA LEU A 8 -1.05 -12.18 12.15
C LEU A 8 -0.45 -12.50 10.78
N TRP A 9 0.54 -11.70 10.38
CA TRP A 9 1.31 -11.97 9.16
C TRP A 9 2.47 -12.90 9.52
N VAL A 10 2.33 -14.18 9.17
CA VAL A 10 3.26 -15.25 9.55
C VAL A 10 4.71 -14.91 9.17
N ASP A 11 4.98 -14.49 7.94
CA ASP A 11 6.35 -14.13 7.51
C ASP A 11 6.92 -12.99 8.37
N LYS A 12 6.13 -11.94 8.64
CA LYS A 12 6.60 -10.82 9.48
C LYS A 12 6.70 -11.20 10.96
N TRP A 13 5.99 -12.22 11.40
CA TRP A 13 6.07 -12.75 12.75
C TRP A 13 7.33 -13.61 12.94
N LEU A 14 7.62 -14.48 11.98
CA LEU A 14 8.75 -15.41 12.02
C LEU A 14 10.07 -14.76 11.61
N GLU A 15 10.06 -13.85 10.64
CA GLU A 15 11.27 -13.28 10.03
C GLU A 15 11.37 -11.75 10.18
N GLY A 16 10.31 -11.09 10.66
CA GLY A 16 10.31 -9.64 10.81
C GLY A 16 11.07 -9.14 12.03
N SER A 17 11.23 -7.83 12.14
CA SER A 17 11.97 -7.20 13.25
C SER A 17 11.36 -7.42 14.64
N ILE A 18 10.15 -7.99 14.73
CA ILE A 18 9.56 -8.37 16.04
C ILE A 18 10.24 -9.62 16.58
N ARG A 19 10.77 -10.48 15.71
CA ARG A 19 11.46 -11.71 16.10
C ARG A 19 12.75 -11.43 16.86
N LEU A 20 13.39 -10.28 16.58
CA LEU A 20 14.59 -9.79 17.27
C LEU A 20 14.31 -9.40 18.73
N GLN A 21 13.05 -9.25 19.13
CA GLN A 21 12.67 -8.91 20.50
C GLN A 21 12.61 -10.16 21.39
N PRO A 22 12.81 -10.01 22.71
CA PRO A 22 12.69 -11.10 23.66
C PRO A 22 11.35 -11.82 23.56
N PRO A 23 11.30 -13.16 23.78
CA PRO A 23 10.05 -13.93 23.72
C PRO A 23 8.90 -13.32 24.51
N LEU A 24 9.19 -12.81 25.71
CA LEU A 24 8.23 -12.17 26.60
C LEU A 24 7.61 -10.91 25.97
N VAL A 25 8.42 -9.99 25.44
CA VAL A 25 7.96 -8.79 24.74
C VAL A 25 7.06 -9.14 23.55
N ARG A 26 7.38 -10.23 22.82
CA ARG A 26 6.56 -10.70 21.70
C ARG A 26 5.20 -11.22 22.17
N ALA A 27 5.16 -11.97 23.27
CA ALA A 27 3.91 -12.45 23.87
C ALA A 27 3.04 -11.28 24.31
N ILE A 28 3.62 -10.35 25.10
CA ILE A 28 2.93 -9.13 25.56
C ILE A 28 2.39 -8.32 24.37
N PHE A 29 3.13 -8.23 23.27
CA PHE A 29 2.65 -7.53 22.09
C PHE A 29 1.38 -8.18 21.49
N ILE A 30 1.27 -9.51 21.47
CA ILE A 30 0.07 -10.21 21.01
C ILE A 30 -1.12 -9.88 21.93
N ASP A 31 -0.91 -9.90 23.24
CA ASP A 31 -1.98 -9.57 24.20
C ASP A 31 -2.42 -8.11 24.08
N ILE A 32 -1.47 -7.19 23.84
CA ILE A 32 -1.78 -5.80 23.54
C ILE A 32 -2.60 -5.67 22.24
N LEU A 33 -2.30 -6.45 21.19
CA LEU A 33 -3.13 -6.47 19.98
C LEU A 33 -4.55 -6.94 20.31
N CYS A 34 -4.70 -7.97 21.14
CA CYS A 34 -5.99 -8.47 21.64
C CYS A 34 -6.77 -7.40 22.39
N LEU A 35 -6.12 -6.70 23.33
CA LEU A 35 -6.73 -5.58 24.06
C LEU A 35 -7.15 -4.44 23.12
N ALA A 36 -6.26 -4.05 22.21
CA ALA A 36 -6.49 -2.98 21.26
C ALA A 36 -7.63 -3.28 20.27
N SER A 37 -7.98 -4.55 20.08
CA SER A 37 -9.07 -4.97 19.18
C SER A 37 -10.45 -4.48 19.59
N LYS A 38 -10.66 -4.26 20.89
CA LYS A 38 -11.92 -3.70 21.41
C LYS A 38 -12.02 -2.18 21.23
N GLY A 39 -10.89 -1.49 21.10
CA GLY A 39 -10.79 -0.02 21.06
C GLY A 39 -10.30 0.55 19.73
N ASP A 40 -10.50 -0.16 18.62
CA ASP A 40 -10.01 0.22 17.29
C ASP A 40 -8.52 0.61 17.28
N GLY A 41 -7.69 -0.28 17.81
CA GLY A 41 -6.24 -0.10 17.87
C GLY A 41 -5.77 0.70 19.08
N LYS A 42 -6.68 1.10 19.96
CA LYS A 42 -6.39 1.73 21.25
C LYS A 42 -6.60 0.74 22.38
N VAL A 43 -5.67 0.70 23.31
CA VAL A 43 -5.78 -0.06 24.56
C VAL A 43 -6.56 0.80 25.54
N ALA A 44 -7.89 0.72 25.45
CA ALA A 44 -8.82 1.55 26.22
C ALA A 44 -10.17 0.87 26.43
N VAL A 45 -10.84 1.22 27.52
CA VAL A 45 -12.23 0.83 27.82
C VAL A 45 -13.05 2.11 27.93
N ALA A 46 -14.15 2.20 27.19
CA ALA A 46 -15.03 3.39 27.16
C ALA A 46 -14.27 4.72 26.91
N GLY A 47 -13.18 4.68 26.13
CA GLY A 47 -12.35 5.85 25.83
C GLY A 47 -11.29 6.19 26.87
N VAL A 48 -11.25 5.49 28.01
CA VAL A 48 -10.25 5.63 29.06
C VAL A 48 -9.12 4.61 28.82
N GLY A 49 -7.87 5.07 28.80
CA GLY A 49 -6.71 4.20 28.61
C GLY A 49 -6.52 3.26 29.79
N LEU A 50 -6.17 2.01 29.51
CA LEU A 50 -5.78 1.09 30.58
C LEU A 50 -4.44 1.53 31.18
N THR A 51 -4.33 1.42 32.51
CA THR A 51 -3.05 1.64 33.21
C THR A 51 -2.11 0.46 32.99
N ASP A 52 -0.82 0.67 33.25
CA ASP A 52 0.17 -0.40 33.09
C ASP A 52 -0.12 -1.57 34.07
N GLU A 53 -0.67 -1.28 35.25
CA GLU A 53 -1.11 -2.26 36.25
C GLU A 53 -2.28 -3.11 35.73
N GLN A 54 -3.27 -2.47 35.09
CA GLN A 54 -4.40 -3.18 34.49
C GLN A 54 -3.97 -4.04 33.31
N ILE A 55 -3.01 -3.57 32.52
CA ILE A 55 -2.44 -4.36 31.42
C ILE A 55 -1.68 -5.55 32.00
N ALA A 56 -0.88 -5.36 33.05
CA ALA A 56 -0.15 -6.42 33.74
C ALA A 56 -1.08 -7.51 34.28
N GLU A 57 -2.20 -7.12 34.90
CA GLU A 57 -3.23 -8.05 35.38
C GLU A 57 -3.82 -8.90 34.24
N VAL A 58 -4.15 -8.27 33.11
CA VAL A 58 -4.74 -9.00 31.96
C VAL A 58 -3.72 -9.93 31.30
N VAL A 59 -2.46 -9.49 31.20
CA VAL A 59 -1.38 -10.25 30.57
C VAL A 59 -0.84 -11.35 31.49
N GLY A 60 -1.02 -11.22 32.80
CA GLY A 60 -0.57 -12.20 33.80
C GLY A 60 0.92 -12.14 34.10
N VAL A 61 1.51 -10.94 34.09
CA VAL A 61 2.94 -10.71 34.43
C VAL A 61 3.05 -9.51 35.38
N ASP A 62 4.23 -9.26 35.95
CA ASP A 62 4.45 -8.11 36.82
C ASP A 62 4.43 -6.77 36.05
N VAL A 63 4.15 -5.69 36.80
CA VAL A 63 3.96 -4.35 36.23
C VAL A 63 5.25 -3.83 35.59
N ASP A 64 6.41 -4.14 36.16
CA ASP A 64 7.70 -3.64 35.68
C ASP A 64 8.06 -4.31 34.35
N THR A 65 7.82 -5.61 34.22
CA THR A 65 7.91 -6.36 32.95
C THR A 65 7.02 -5.75 31.87
N VAL A 66 5.77 -5.39 32.18
CA VAL A 66 4.87 -4.73 31.22
C VAL A 66 5.41 -3.37 30.81
N LYS A 67 5.87 -2.55 31.76
CA LYS A 67 6.46 -1.23 31.49
C LYS A 67 7.67 -1.32 30.57
N GLU A 68 8.59 -2.23 30.86
CA GLU A 68 9.77 -2.47 30.03
C GLU A 68 9.37 -2.91 28.61
N ALA A 69 8.46 -3.88 28.49
CA ALA A 69 7.98 -4.34 27.19
C ALA A 69 7.29 -3.23 26.39
N ILE A 70 6.46 -2.40 27.03
CA ILE A 70 5.81 -1.25 26.38
C ILE A 70 6.86 -0.27 25.87
N ASN A 71 7.88 0.05 26.66
CA ASN A 71 8.96 0.95 26.24
C ASN A 71 9.68 0.43 25.00
N ILE A 72 10.09 -0.85 25.01
CA ILE A 72 10.71 -1.52 23.85
C ILE A 72 9.79 -1.47 22.61
N LEU A 73 8.49 -1.68 22.80
CA LEU A 73 7.51 -1.64 21.72
C LEU A 73 7.27 -0.22 21.18
N ILE A 74 7.39 0.81 22.02
CA ILE A 74 7.34 2.22 21.61
C ILE A 74 8.60 2.59 20.84
N GLU A 75 9.78 2.28 21.37
CA GLU A 75 11.09 2.56 20.75
C GLU A 75 11.21 1.88 19.38
N SER A 76 10.75 0.64 19.29
CA SER A 76 10.73 -0.11 18.03
C SER A 76 9.61 0.30 17.07
N GLY A 77 8.81 1.32 17.43
CA GLY A 77 7.80 1.95 16.58
C GLY A 77 6.52 1.14 16.37
N ARG A 78 6.23 0.17 17.25
CA ARG A 78 5.01 -0.67 17.19
C ARG A 78 3.86 -0.02 17.93
N LEU A 79 4.15 0.58 19.07
CA LEU A 79 3.21 1.32 19.89
C LEU A 79 3.52 2.82 19.89
N VAL A 80 2.53 3.60 20.27
CA VAL A 80 2.68 5.01 20.61
C VAL A 80 1.80 5.30 21.81
N ARG A 81 2.32 6.06 22.78
CA ARG A 81 1.53 6.59 23.89
C ARG A 81 1.00 7.97 23.49
N LEU A 82 -0.32 8.13 23.50
CA LEU A 82 -0.98 9.39 23.18
C LEU A 82 -0.86 10.37 24.36
N LYS A 83 -1.07 11.67 24.11
CA LYS A 83 -1.07 12.70 25.17
C LYS A 83 -2.06 12.42 26.29
N SER A 84 -3.15 11.70 26.00
CA SER A 84 -4.15 11.25 26.97
C SER A 84 -3.73 10.03 27.80
N GLY A 85 -2.48 9.56 27.68
CA GLY A 85 -1.99 8.34 28.35
C GLY A 85 -2.34 7.02 27.65
N ILE A 86 -3.27 7.06 26.69
CA ILE A 86 -3.75 5.88 25.95
C ILE A 86 -2.65 5.30 25.06
N LEU A 87 -2.42 3.99 25.15
CA LEU A 87 -1.57 3.26 24.21
C LEU A 87 -2.31 2.94 22.92
N LYS A 88 -1.64 3.16 21.79
CA LYS A 88 -2.17 2.91 20.45
C LYS A 88 -1.20 2.09 19.60
N VAL A 89 -1.71 1.13 18.85
CA VAL A 89 -0.95 0.36 17.86
C VAL A 89 -0.75 1.21 16.59
N LYS A 90 0.51 1.50 16.23
CA LYS A 90 0.84 2.49 15.18
C LYS A 90 0.30 2.11 13.80
N ASN A 91 0.42 0.84 13.42
CA ASN A 91 -0.01 0.30 12.13
C ASN A 91 -1.26 -0.58 12.26
N TRP A 92 -2.23 -0.18 13.10
CA TRP A 92 -3.39 -0.98 13.45
C TRP A 92 -4.14 -1.60 12.25
N SER A 93 -4.30 -0.83 11.18
CA SER A 93 -5.01 -1.26 9.97
C SER A 93 -4.42 -2.51 9.30
N LYS A 94 -3.14 -2.84 9.54
CA LYS A 94 -2.50 -4.06 9.03
C LYS A 94 -2.92 -5.33 9.76
N TYR A 95 -3.39 -5.19 11.00
CA TYR A 95 -3.81 -6.29 11.88
C TYR A 95 -5.31 -6.56 11.81
N GLN A 96 -6.06 -5.71 11.11
CA GLN A 96 -7.49 -5.91 10.91
C GLN A 96 -7.75 -6.87 9.75
N VAL A 97 -8.67 -7.82 9.97
CA VAL A 97 -9.29 -8.55 8.87
C VAL A 97 -10.24 -7.57 8.18
N GLN A 98 -9.74 -6.81 7.21
CA GLN A 98 -10.62 -6.06 6.32
C GLN A 98 -11.53 -7.10 5.66
N GLY A 99 -12.83 -7.05 6.00
CA GLY A 99 -13.81 -7.98 5.45
C GLY A 99 -13.82 -7.84 3.94
N LYS A 100 -13.23 -8.80 3.22
CA LYS A 100 -13.37 -9.04 1.76
C LYS A 100 -13.29 -7.83 0.81
N GLU A 101 -12.81 -6.69 1.26
CA GLU A 101 -12.19 -5.70 0.40
C GLU A 101 -10.72 -5.76 0.74
N GLN A 102 -10.00 -6.62 0.02
CA GLN A 102 -8.77 -6.11 -0.57
C GLN A 102 -9.16 -4.73 -1.06
N LYS A 103 -8.67 -3.66 -0.41
CA LYS A 103 -8.65 -2.35 -1.02
C LYS A 103 -8.10 -2.60 -2.41
N LYS A 104 -8.99 -2.60 -3.40
CA LYS A 104 -8.68 -2.55 -4.82
C LYS A 104 -7.84 -1.30 -4.90
N ASP A 105 -6.52 -1.45 -4.84
CA ASP A 105 -5.60 -0.36 -4.55
C ASP A 105 -5.86 0.73 -5.59
N ASN A 106 -6.65 1.73 -5.20
CA ASN A 106 -7.14 2.80 -6.05
C ASN A 106 -7.85 2.36 -7.34
N GLY A 107 -8.64 1.28 -7.32
CA GLY A 107 -9.43 0.85 -8.48
C GLY A 107 -8.64 0.17 -9.59
N VAL A 108 -7.42 -0.30 -9.32
CA VAL A 108 -6.65 -1.17 -10.24
C VAL A 108 -6.19 -2.42 -9.51
N TRP A 109 -6.41 -3.59 -10.09
CA TRP A 109 -5.97 -4.86 -9.51
C TRP A 109 -5.75 -5.91 -10.60
N TYR A 110 -4.87 -6.88 -10.34
CA TYR A 110 -4.65 -8.01 -11.24
C TYR A 110 -5.51 -9.19 -10.82
N ASP A 111 -6.43 -9.63 -11.68
CA ASP A 111 -7.22 -10.84 -11.48
C ASP A 111 -6.38 -12.05 -11.92
N LYS A 112 -5.86 -12.78 -10.93
CA LYS A 112 -5.07 -13.99 -11.16
C LYS A 112 -5.85 -15.14 -11.80
N LYS A 113 -7.17 -15.21 -11.58
CA LYS A 113 -8.02 -16.26 -12.17
C LYS A 113 -8.31 -15.96 -13.64
N ALA A 114 -8.57 -14.70 -13.95
CA ALA A 114 -8.81 -14.26 -15.32
C ALA A 114 -7.51 -14.01 -16.10
N GLY A 115 -6.37 -13.90 -15.42
CA GLY A 115 -5.07 -13.57 -16.02
C GLY A 115 -4.99 -12.14 -16.58
N LYS A 116 -5.79 -11.21 -16.03
CA LYS A 116 -5.99 -9.87 -16.61
C LYS A 116 -5.90 -8.78 -15.57
N LEU A 117 -5.46 -7.59 -16.00
CA LEU A 117 -5.49 -6.39 -15.20
C LEU A 117 -6.87 -5.74 -15.29
N VAL A 118 -7.51 -5.57 -14.14
CA VAL A 118 -8.79 -4.89 -14.04
C VAL A 118 -8.54 -3.46 -13.59
N VAL A 119 -9.00 -2.51 -14.40
CA VAL A 119 -8.96 -1.06 -14.13
C VAL A 119 -10.39 -0.56 -14.06
N SER A 120 -10.78 0.02 -12.93
CA SER A 120 -12.11 0.58 -12.70
C SER A 120 -12.38 1.77 -13.64
N THR A 121 -13.66 1.98 -13.97
CA THR A 121 -14.12 3.05 -14.85
C THR A 121 -13.67 4.43 -14.39
N GLU A 122 -13.72 4.69 -13.09
CA GLU A 122 -13.29 5.96 -12.50
C GLU A 122 -11.79 6.23 -12.73
N VAL A 123 -10.95 5.20 -12.56
CA VAL A 123 -9.51 5.33 -12.81
C VAL A 123 -9.22 5.49 -14.30
N LYS A 124 -9.95 4.77 -15.17
CA LYS A 124 -9.83 4.95 -16.62
C LYS A 124 -10.09 6.40 -16.99
N LYS A 125 -11.17 7.00 -16.47
CA LYS A 125 -11.53 8.40 -16.71
C LYS A 125 -10.44 9.36 -16.26
N GLN A 126 -9.94 9.20 -15.03
CA GLN A 126 -8.85 10.04 -14.50
C GLN A 126 -7.56 9.93 -15.31
N LEU A 127 -7.22 8.73 -15.80
CA LEU A 127 -6.05 8.53 -16.67
C LEU A 127 -6.24 9.19 -18.03
N MET A 128 -7.43 9.03 -18.65
CA MET A 128 -7.75 9.67 -19.92
C MET A 128 -7.67 11.19 -19.81
N GLU A 129 -8.27 11.78 -18.78
CA GLU A 129 -8.24 13.23 -18.54
C GLU A 129 -6.82 13.73 -18.26
N ARG A 130 -6.11 13.10 -17.31
CA ARG A 130 -4.76 13.52 -16.90
C ARG A 130 -3.75 13.44 -18.03
N PHE A 131 -3.87 12.43 -18.89
CA PHE A 131 -2.91 12.17 -19.95
C PHE A 131 -3.42 12.55 -21.34
N ASN A 132 -4.64 13.08 -21.44
CA ASN A 132 -5.33 13.43 -22.69
C ASN A 132 -5.26 12.27 -23.70
N LEU A 133 -5.70 11.09 -23.25
CA LEU A 133 -5.69 9.85 -24.03
C LEU A 133 -7.09 9.57 -24.56
N THR A 134 -7.16 8.97 -25.74
CA THR A 134 -8.36 8.29 -26.22
C THR A 134 -8.55 6.95 -25.51
N GLU A 135 -9.76 6.39 -25.59
CA GLU A 135 -10.07 5.08 -24.99
C GLU A 135 -9.17 3.97 -25.56
N GLY A 136 -9.00 3.91 -26.89
CA GLY A 136 -8.12 2.93 -27.53
C GLY A 136 -6.65 3.08 -27.14
N GLU A 137 -6.16 4.30 -26.92
CA GLU A 137 -4.79 4.51 -26.43
C GLU A 137 -4.61 4.03 -24.99
N LEU A 138 -5.62 4.20 -24.15
CA LEU A 138 -5.62 3.71 -22.78
C LEU A 138 -5.67 2.17 -22.73
N GLU A 139 -6.52 1.55 -23.55
CA GLU A 139 -6.61 0.08 -23.62
C GLU A 139 -5.29 -0.56 -24.05
N PHE A 140 -4.62 0.01 -25.05
CA PHE A 140 -3.30 -0.44 -25.47
C PHE A 140 -2.27 -0.37 -24.33
N LEU A 141 -2.28 0.72 -23.55
CA LEU A 141 -1.39 0.87 -22.39
C LEU A 141 -1.71 -0.12 -21.26
N ILE A 142 -2.98 -0.50 -21.10
CA ILE A 142 -3.39 -1.52 -20.14
C ILE A 142 -2.86 -2.89 -20.57
N GLN A 143 -2.98 -3.25 -21.85
CA GLN A 143 -2.44 -4.52 -22.38
C GLN A 143 -0.92 -4.61 -22.26
N ASP A 144 -0.20 -3.54 -22.60
CA ASP A 144 1.26 -3.48 -22.43
C ASP A 144 1.66 -3.70 -20.97
N ALA A 145 0.88 -3.14 -20.04
CA ALA A 145 1.13 -3.29 -18.62
C ALA A 145 0.77 -4.68 -18.09
N GLU A 146 -0.26 -5.34 -18.64
CA GLU A 146 -0.58 -6.74 -18.36
C GLU A 146 0.59 -7.65 -18.70
N LEU A 147 1.17 -7.48 -19.89
CA LEU A 147 2.35 -8.23 -20.34
C LEU A 147 3.56 -8.00 -19.43
N TYR A 148 3.77 -6.75 -19.00
CA TYR A 148 4.83 -6.42 -18.05
C TYR A 148 4.61 -7.04 -16.67
N LEU A 149 3.38 -7.02 -16.14
CA LEU A 149 3.07 -7.59 -14.82
C LEU A 149 3.19 -9.12 -14.81
N LEU A 150 2.86 -9.77 -15.93
CA LEU A 150 3.08 -11.20 -16.16
C LEU A 150 4.56 -11.56 -16.12
N SER A 151 5.44 -10.74 -16.72
CA SER A 151 6.88 -11.03 -16.76
C SER A 151 7.59 -10.89 -15.40
N ILE A 152 6.97 -10.20 -14.44
CA ILE A 152 7.49 -10.04 -13.08
C ILE A 152 6.72 -10.83 -12.02
N ASN A 153 6.00 -11.89 -12.41
CA ASN A 153 5.25 -12.78 -11.52
C ASN A 153 4.22 -12.07 -10.62
N GLY A 154 3.45 -11.13 -11.17
CA GLY A 154 2.31 -10.51 -10.48
C GLY A 154 2.69 -9.35 -9.57
N GLY A 155 3.32 -8.32 -10.16
CA GLY A 155 3.74 -7.09 -9.49
C GLY A 155 2.61 -6.28 -8.82
N SER A 156 3.00 -5.31 -8.02
CA SER A 156 2.09 -4.46 -7.24
C SER A 156 1.50 -3.30 -8.06
N TYR A 157 0.46 -2.63 -7.53
CA TYR A 157 -0.08 -1.38 -8.11
C TYR A 157 1.00 -0.30 -8.33
N LYS A 158 2.04 -0.26 -7.48
CA LYS A 158 3.17 0.66 -7.66
C LYS A 158 3.97 0.35 -8.92
N ASP A 159 4.12 -0.93 -9.27
CA ASP A 159 4.85 -1.39 -10.45
C ASP A 159 4.06 -1.04 -11.71
N TYR A 160 2.73 -1.28 -11.69
CA TYR A 160 1.81 -0.84 -12.74
C TYR A 160 1.86 0.69 -12.96
N ARG A 161 1.74 1.48 -11.89
CA ARG A 161 1.76 2.95 -11.97
C ARG A 161 3.10 3.47 -12.51
N ARG A 162 4.22 2.86 -12.09
CA ARG A 162 5.56 3.21 -12.58
C ARG A 162 5.69 2.89 -14.07
N PHE A 163 5.20 1.74 -14.51
CA PHE A 163 5.18 1.33 -15.91
C PHE A 163 4.39 2.32 -16.78
N LEU A 164 3.16 2.67 -16.39
CA LEU A 164 2.33 3.62 -17.14
C LEU A 164 2.99 5.00 -17.27
N VAL A 165 3.50 5.55 -16.16
CA VAL A 165 4.15 6.88 -16.17
C VAL A 165 5.37 6.89 -17.09
N ASN A 166 6.16 5.82 -17.09
CA ASN A 166 7.34 5.70 -17.95
C ASN A 166 6.95 5.55 -19.42
N ASN A 167 5.98 4.68 -19.73
CA ASN A 167 5.55 4.46 -21.12
C ASN A 167 4.85 5.68 -21.72
N ILE A 168 4.00 6.37 -20.97
CA ILE A 168 3.34 7.60 -21.43
C ILE A 168 4.38 8.70 -21.72
N LYS A 169 5.39 8.85 -20.85
CA LYS A 169 6.50 9.81 -21.08
C LYS A 169 7.29 9.45 -22.34
N LEU A 170 7.66 8.19 -22.52
CA LEU A 170 8.39 7.69 -23.69
C LEU A 170 7.59 7.89 -24.98
N ARG A 171 6.29 7.61 -24.97
CA ARG A 171 5.41 7.76 -26.14
C ARG A 171 5.25 9.23 -26.54
N ARG A 172 5.05 10.13 -25.57
CA ARG A 172 5.04 11.59 -25.81
C ARG A 172 6.37 12.10 -26.38
N TRP A 173 7.49 11.61 -25.87
CA TRP A 173 8.81 11.94 -26.41
C TRP A 173 8.98 11.47 -27.86
N ARG A 174 8.59 10.22 -28.18
CA ARG A 174 8.63 9.69 -29.55
C ARG A 174 7.72 10.49 -30.51
N LEU A 175 6.50 10.84 -30.08
CA LEU A 175 5.56 11.64 -30.88
C LEU A 175 6.10 13.05 -31.15
N LYS A 176 6.72 13.70 -30.15
CA LYS A 176 7.39 14.99 -30.36
C LYS A 176 8.52 14.86 -31.38
N LYS A 177 9.38 13.84 -31.24
CA LYS A 177 10.50 13.59 -32.17
C LYS A 177 10.00 13.36 -33.60
N MET A 178 8.96 12.55 -33.80
CA MET A 178 8.37 12.32 -35.13
C MET A 178 7.74 13.57 -35.75
N ARG A 179 7.07 14.41 -34.95
CA ARG A 179 6.52 15.70 -35.44
C ARG A 179 7.63 16.67 -35.84
N SER A 180 8.71 16.73 -35.08
CA SER A 180 9.90 17.52 -35.42
C SER A 180 10.55 17.03 -36.72
N SER A 181 10.73 15.71 -36.89
CA SER A 181 11.28 15.13 -38.13
C SER A 181 10.41 15.42 -39.36
N ARG A 182 9.08 15.26 -39.25
CA ARG A 182 8.16 15.59 -40.36
C ARG A 182 8.14 17.08 -40.70
N LYS A 183 8.38 17.96 -39.73
CA LYS A 183 8.50 19.41 -39.97
C LYS A 183 9.76 19.72 -40.77
N VAL A 184 10.89 19.11 -40.39
CA VAL A 184 12.17 19.23 -41.12
C VAL A 184 12.05 18.71 -42.55
N GLU A 185 11.42 17.55 -42.77
CA GLU A 185 11.18 17.00 -44.12
C GLU A 185 10.31 17.93 -45.00
N ARG A 186 9.30 18.58 -44.42
CA ARG A 186 8.46 19.54 -45.15
C ARG A 186 9.22 20.81 -45.52
N GLU A 187 10.06 21.32 -44.63
CA GLU A 187 10.89 22.50 -44.87
C GLU A 187 11.98 22.22 -45.92
N GLN A 188 12.58 21.03 -45.91
CA GLN A 188 13.52 20.59 -46.95
C GLN A 188 12.87 20.50 -48.33
N LYS A 189 11.72 19.84 -48.44
CA LYS A 189 10.96 19.75 -49.70
C LYS A 189 10.52 21.12 -50.23
N PHE A 190 10.15 22.05 -49.34
CA PHE A 190 9.79 23.41 -49.72
C PHE A 190 10.99 24.21 -50.24
N ASN A 191 12.17 24.03 -49.65
CA ASN A 191 13.38 24.71 -50.09
C ASN A 191 13.96 24.13 -51.40
N GLU A 192 13.79 22.82 -51.63
CA GLU A 192 14.18 22.17 -52.89
C GLU A 192 13.27 22.60 -54.05
N GLY A 193 11.96 22.75 -53.82
CA GLY A 193 11.02 23.25 -54.82
C GLY A 193 11.18 24.73 -55.21
N LYS A 194 11.94 25.51 -54.44
CA LYS A 194 12.28 26.91 -54.75
C LYS A 194 13.60 27.09 -55.51
N LYS A 195 14.35 26.01 -55.76
CA LYS A 195 15.63 26.03 -56.48
C LYS A 195 15.52 25.70 -57.97
N LEU A 196 14.29 25.60 -58.50
CA LEU A 196 13.97 25.46 -59.93
C LEU A 196 13.45 26.80 -60.45
#